data_AF-A0A523UJU5-F1
#
_entry.id   AF-A0A523UJU5-F1
#
_cell.length_a   1.000
_cell.length_b   1.000
_cell.length_c   1.000
_cell.angle_alpha   90.00
_cell.angle_beta   90.00
_cell.angle_gamma   90.00
#
_symmetry.space_group_name_H-M   'P 1'
#
loop_
_entity.id
_entity.type
_entity.pdbx_description
1 polymer ?
#
loop_
_entity_poly.entity_id
_entity_poly.type
_entity_poly.pdbx_seq_one_letter_code
_entity_poly.pdbx_strand_id
1 'polypeptide(L)'
;MERPELLRIFHRWNPWWEGISPRIPHFRRNAFVPLQKELGENKVTAIIGPRQTGKTTLMLQTITYMIKKGENPRSILYLPIDDVRDALEEKRLDLREILTAHSEEILRKPLSESKKYIFFDEIQVCPDWSRILKILFDQKLPVKFLISGSTSSDLLKGASESLAGRISLTILPPLRYGEVVRLRLKGEYEKRGFSEARQKLGQSLQESIEKIEPLIFFNQCQQIEKLVIPIEDRMNIILQEYLERGGYPEIVATEMDFMNAIRRLRDYIDLVIQKDFVSFFHIRDPKTMDRMIRLIARHTSNIFVERTLARELGIAINTVRNYLGFLEDTYLIYLTRSYAKSYARMMRRPEKLYIIDPGLVTL
;
A
#
# COMPACT_ATOMS: atom_id res chain seq x y z
N MET A 1 -6.96 -27.41 9.25
CA MET A 1 -8.14 -26.73 9.86
C MET A 1 -9.36 -27.52 9.46
N GLU A 2 -10.32 -27.72 10.35
CA GLU A 2 -11.53 -28.43 9.96
C GLU A 2 -12.41 -27.55 9.06
N ARG A 3 -13.11 -28.18 8.11
CA ARG A 3 -13.92 -27.46 7.12
C ARG A 3 -15.02 -26.57 7.73
N PRO A 4 -15.73 -26.98 8.80
CA PRO A 4 -16.70 -26.12 9.47
C PRO A 4 -16.08 -24.86 10.10
N GLU A 5 -14.85 -24.96 10.60
CA GLU A 5 -14.13 -23.83 11.19
C GLU A 5 -13.80 -22.79 10.12
N LEU A 6 -13.28 -23.24 8.96
CA LEU A 6 -13.01 -22.36 7.82
C LEU A 6 -14.26 -21.62 7.33
N LEU A 7 -15.40 -22.31 7.27
CA LEU A 7 -16.68 -21.69 6.87
C LEU A 7 -17.15 -20.63 7.87
N ARG A 8 -16.94 -20.83 9.18
CA ARG A 8 -17.22 -19.79 10.19
C ARG A 8 -16.36 -18.54 9.95
N ILE A 9 -15.07 -18.73 9.63
CA ILE A 9 -14.17 -17.62 9.29
C ILE A 9 -14.67 -16.89 8.04
N PHE A 10 -15.09 -17.62 7.00
CA PHE A 10 -15.65 -17.02 5.79
C PHE A 10 -16.88 -16.15 6.10
N HIS A 11 -17.90 -16.68 6.77
CA HIS A 11 -19.11 -15.91 7.08
C HIS A 11 -18.82 -14.66 7.93
N ARG A 12 -17.89 -14.76 8.88
CA ARG A 12 -17.48 -13.62 9.72
C ARG A 12 -16.88 -12.46 8.90
N TRP A 13 -16.05 -12.77 7.91
CA TRP A 13 -15.34 -11.76 7.12
C TRP A 13 -16.08 -11.29 5.86
N ASN A 14 -17.19 -11.96 5.50
CA ASN A 14 -17.96 -11.70 4.29
C ASN A 14 -19.43 -11.37 4.62
N PRO A 15 -19.71 -10.35 5.45
CA PRO A 15 -21.07 -10.01 5.90
C PRO A 15 -22.02 -9.64 4.74
N TRP A 16 -21.48 -9.27 3.57
CA TRP A 16 -22.29 -8.98 2.38
C TRP A 16 -22.97 -10.22 1.79
N TRP A 17 -22.55 -11.43 2.14
CA TRP A 17 -23.29 -12.66 1.79
C TRP A 17 -24.67 -12.73 2.44
N GLU A 18 -24.86 -11.98 3.52
CA GLU A 18 -26.12 -11.84 4.27
C GLU A 18 -26.76 -10.46 4.05
N GLY A 19 -26.28 -9.70 3.06
CA GLY A 19 -26.80 -8.37 2.74
C GLY A 19 -26.26 -7.22 3.62
N ILE A 20 -25.33 -7.51 4.54
CA ILE A 20 -24.75 -6.50 5.42
C ILE A 20 -23.55 -5.85 4.73
N SER A 21 -23.62 -4.53 4.52
CA SER A 21 -22.50 -3.77 3.94
C SER A 21 -21.43 -3.47 5.00
N PRO A 22 -20.12 -3.61 4.67
CA PRO A 22 -19.05 -3.28 5.60
C PRO A 22 -19.02 -1.77 5.90
N ARG A 23 -18.65 -1.41 7.14
CA ARG A 23 -18.45 -0.01 7.53
C ARG A 23 -17.11 0.49 6.98
N ILE A 24 -17.15 1.38 6.01
CA ILE A 24 -15.98 1.92 5.33
C ILE A 24 -16.11 3.44 5.13
N PRO A 25 -15.00 4.20 5.15
CA PRO A 25 -15.04 5.63 4.90
C PRO A 25 -15.47 5.93 3.46
N HIS A 26 -16.16 7.06 3.27
CA HIS A 26 -16.55 7.55 1.94
C HIS A 26 -15.36 8.01 1.09
N PHE A 27 -14.28 8.48 1.75
CA PHE A 27 -13.08 8.93 1.07
C PHE A 27 -12.37 7.77 0.38
N ARG A 28 -12.18 7.86 -0.94
CA ARG A 28 -11.46 6.85 -1.74
C ARG A 28 -10.05 7.32 -2.04
N ARG A 29 -9.05 6.46 -1.85
CA ARG A 29 -7.65 6.74 -2.24
C ARG A 29 -7.53 6.94 -3.74
N ASN A 30 -6.51 7.67 -4.21
CA ASN A 30 -6.25 7.81 -5.66
C ASN A 30 -6.01 6.46 -6.35
N ALA A 31 -5.46 5.48 -5.62
CA ALA A 31 -5.24 4.11 -6.08
C ALA A 31 -6.54 3.35 -6.44
N PHE A 32 -7.70 3.83 -6.00
CA PHE A 32 -8.98 3.18 -6.27
C PHE A 32 -9.34 3.15 -7.76
N VAL A 33 -9.09 4.23 -8.50
CA VAL A 33 -9.47 4.31 -9.92
C VAL A 33 -8.65 3.35 -10.80
N PRO A 34 -7.31 3.28 -10.69
CA PRO A 34 -6.53 2.24 -11.36
C PRO A 34 -7.00 0.83 -11.00
N LEU A 35 -7.25 0.58 -9.71
CA LEU A 35 -7.68 -0.73 -9.21
C LEU A 35 -9.00 -1.19 -9.85
N GLN A 36 -9.96 -0.27 -10.07
CA GLN A 36 -11.21 -0.58 -10.76
C GLN A 36 -10.98 -1.04 -12.20
N LYS A 37 -10.01 -0.47 -12.92
CA LYS A 37 -9.67 -0.88 -14.29
C LYS A 37 -9.06 -2.29 -14.29
N GLU A 38 -8.19 -2.57 -13.31
CA GLU A 38 -7.53 -3.86 -13.18
C GLU A 38 -8.48 -5.03 -12.85
N LEU A 39 -9.68 -4.78 -12.31
CA LEU A 39 -10.68 -5.84 -12.05
C LEU A 39 -11.10 -6.60 -13.31
N GLY A 40 -11.02 -5.97 -14.48
CA GLY A 40 -11.28 -6.59 -15.77
C GLY A 40 -10.08 -7.36 -16.35
N GLU A 41 -8.88 -7.18 -15.80
CA GLU A 41 -7.65 -7.77 -16.31
C GLU A 41 -7.39 -9.15 -15.71
N ASN A 42 -6.87 -10.05 -16.54
CA ASN A 42 -6.41 -11.37 -16.11
C ASN A 42 -4.99 -11.31 -15.53
N LYS A 43 -4.81 -10.52 -14.48
CA LYS A 43 -3.58 -10.43 -13.67
C LYS A 43 -3.93 -10.52 -12.20
N VAL A 44 -3.03 -11.04 -11.38
CA VAL A 44 -3.11 -10.88 -9.93
C VAL A 44 -2.86 -9.41 -9.60
N THR A 45 -3.73 -8.75 -8.85
CA THR A 45 -3.48 -7.39 -8.38
C THR A 45 -2.94 -7.44 -6.96
N ALA A 46 -1.78 -6.84 -6.70
CA ALA A 46 -1.22 -6.73 -5.36
C ALA A 46 -1.20 -5.28 -4.88
N ILE A 47 -1.71 -5.05 -3.67
CA ILE A 47 -1.70 -3.76 -2.97
C ILE A 47 -0.65 -3.82 -1.87
N ILE A 48 0.46 -3.13 -2.05
CA ILE A 48 1.62 -3.20 -1.16
C ILE A 48 1.92 -1.83 -0.56
N GLY A 49 2.52 -1.78 0.62
CA GLY A 49 2.87 -0.52 1.27
C GLY A 49 2.92 -0.65 2.78
N PRO A 50 3.30 0.41 3.50
CA PRO A 50 3.46 0.36 4.95
C PRO A 50 2.19 -0.10 5.69
N ARG A 51 2.34 -0.57 6.92
CA ARG A 51 1.20 -0.83 7.81
C ARG A 51 0.36 0.44 8.01
N GLN A 52 -0.94 0.29 8.26
CA GLN A 52 -1.89 1.38 8.50
C GLN A 52 -2.06 2.43 7.38
N THR A 53 -1.63 2.18 6.14
CA THR A 53 -1.89 3.09 5.00
C THR A 53 -3.27 2.94 4.35
N GLY A 54 -4.11 2.02 4.84
CA GLY A 54 -5.48 1.82 4.35
C GLY A 54 -5.62 0.79 3.22
N LYS A 55 -4.72 -0.19 3.14
CA LYS A 55 -4.79 -1.30 2.17
C LYS A 55 -6.09 -2.10 2.29
N THR A 56 -6.41 -2.57 3.50
CA THR A 56 -7.67 -3.26 3.81
C THR A 56 -8.89 -2.42 3.46
N THR A 57 -8.87 -1.13 3.80
CA THR A 57 -9.95 -0.19 3.45
C THR A 57 -10.14 -0.09 1.94
N LEU A 58 -9.05 -0.03 1.17
CA LEU A 58 -9.09 0.01 -0.29
C LEU A 58 -9.70 -1.29 -0.87
N MET A 59 -9.35 -2.45 -0.32
CA MET A 59 -9.95 -3.74 -0.69
C MET A 59 -11.46 -3.75 -0.42
N LEU A 60 -11.90 -3.39 0.80
CA LEU A 60 -13.32 -3.36 1.17
C LEU A 60 -14.12 -2.34 0.35
N GLN A 61 -13.53 -1.19 0.01
CA GLN A 61 -14.12 -0.21 -0.90
C GLN A 61 -14.32 -0.79 -2.31
N THR A 62 -13.37 -1.61 -2.76
CA THR A 62 -13.41 -2.27 -4.07
C THR A 62 -14.51 -3.33 -4.10
N ILE A 63 -14.58 -4.18 -3.07
CA ILE A 63 -15.66 -5.16 -2.89
C ILE A 63 -17.04 -4.48 -2.90
N THR A 64 -17.20 -3.41 -2.12
CA THR A 64 -18.46 -2.66 -2.06
C THR A 64 -18.82 -2.06 -3.42
N TYR A 65 -17.84 -1.57 -4.18
CA TYR A 65 -18.06 -1.06 -5.53
C TYR A 65 -18.52 -2.16 -6.49
N MET A 66 -17.93 -3.35 -6.42
CA MET A 66 -18.27 -4.50 -7.25
C MET A 66 -19.71 -4.97 -7.00
N ILE A 67 -20.10 -5.11 -5.73
CA ILE A 67 -21.47 -5.47 -5.35
C ILE A 67 -22.46 -4.43 -5.88
N LYS A 68 -22.15 -3.13 -5.72
CA LYS A 68 -23.00 -2.04 -6.26
C LYS A 68 -23.07 -2.04 -7.79
N LYS A 69 -22.09 -2.59 -8.49
CA LYS A 69 -22.08 -2.77 -9.95
C LYS A 69 -22.87 -3.99 -10.42
N GLY A 70 -23.39 -4.81 -9.50
CA GLY A 70 -24.18 -6.00 -9.81
C GLY A 70 -23.42 -7.31 -9.77
N GLU A 71 -22.19 -7.33 -9.27
CA GLU A 71 -21.46 -8.58 -9.03
C GLU A 71 -22.15 -9.40 -7.93
N ASN A 72 -22.20 -10.72 -8.10
CA ASN A 72 -22.78 -11.62 -7.11
C ASN A 72 -21.98 -11.52 -5.79
N PRO A 73 -22.58 -11.11 -4.66
CA PRO A 73 -21.86 -11.01 -3.38
C PRO A 73 -21.16 -12.31 -2.99
N ARG A 74 -21.78 -13.46 -3.29
CA ARG A 74 -21.24 -14.80 -2.97
C ARG A 74 -20.08 -15.23 -3.85
N SER A 75 -19.79 -14.54 -4.96
CA SER A 75 -18.60 -14.81 -5.76
C SER A 75 -17.37 -14.05 -5.28
N ILE A 76 -17.54 -13.17 -4.29
CA ILE A 76 -16.49 -12.36 -3.70
C ILE A 76 -16.15 -12.92 -2.32
N LEU A 77 -14.91 -13.39 -2.17
CA LEU A 77 -14.34 -13.84 -0.91
C LEU A 77 -13.27 -12.86 -0.45
N TYR A 78 -13.38 -12.36 0.78
CA TYR A 78 -12.33 -11.69 1.52
C TYR A 78 -11.89 -12.56 2.68
N LEU A 79 -10.59 -12.71 2.84
CA LEU A 79 -9.98 -13.49 3.91
C LEU A 79 -8.67 -12.81 4.35
N PRO A 80 -8.61 -12.29 5.58
CA PRO A 80 -7.35 -12.01 6.24
C PRO A 80 -6.59 -13.32 6.46
N ILE A 81 -5.39 -13.43 5.89
CA ILE A 81 -4.59 -14.66 5.98
C ILE A 81 -4.11 -14.89 7.41
N ASP A 82 -3.94 -13.83 8.20
CA ASP A 82 -3.57 -13.92 9.62
C ASP A 82 -4.54 -14.79 10.43
N ASP A 83 -5.84 -14.77 10.10
CA ASP A 83 -6.89 -15.53 10.79
C ASP A 83 -6.84 -17.04 10.52
N VAL A 84 -6.09 -17.47 9.50
CA VAL A 84 -5.86 -18.87 9.14
C VAL A 84 -4.37 -19.24 9.17
N ARG A 85 -3.52 -18.36 9.73
CA ARG A 85 -2.07 -18.46 9.74
C ARG A 85 -1.59 -19.83 10.24
N ASP A 86 -1.99 -20.22 11.45
CA ASP A 86 -1.50 -21.43 12.09
C ASP A 86 -1.79 -22.68 11.25
N ALA A 87 -2.98 -22.73 10.64
CA ALA A 87 -3.35 -23.83 9.76
C ALA A 87 -2.53 -23.88 8.47
N LEU A 88 -2.17 -22.71 7.91
CA LEU A 88 -1.30 -22.61 6.74
C LEU A 88 0.16 -22.99 7.08
N GLU A 89 0.69 -22.50 8.21
CA GLU A 89 2.06 -22.78 8.67
C GLU A 89 2.26 -24.26 8.99
N GLU A 90 1.27 -24.89 9.63
CA GLU A 90 1.26 -26.32 9.93
C GLU A 90 0.86 -27.20 8.72
N LYS A 91 0.66 -26.60 7.53
CA LYS A 91 0.24 -27.29 6.29
C LYS A 91 -1.04 -28.11 6.44
N ARG A 92 -1.92 -27.73 7.37
CA ARG A 92 -3.27 -28.29 7.56
C ARG A 92 -4.32 -27.58 6.69
N LEU A 93 -3.91 -26.58 5.93
CA LEU A 93 -4.71 -25.81 4.98
C LEU A 93 -3.77 -25.29 3.88
N ASP A 94 -4.26 -25.16 2.64
CA ASP A 94 -3.61 -24.38 1.60
C ASP A 94 -4.57 -23.43 0.86
N LEU A 95 -4.03 -22.53 0.02
CA LEU A 95 -4.87 -21.58 -0.73
C LEU A 95 -5.81 -22.28 -1.73
N ARG A 96 -5.49 -23.49 -2.20
CA ARG A 96 -6.33 -24.25 -3.13
C ARG A 96 -7.54 -24.80 -2.39
N GLU A 97 -7.34 -25.34 -1.20
CA GLU A 97 -8.42 -25.82 -0.32
C GLU A 97 -9.36 -24.68 0.07
N ILE A 98 -8.84 -23.47 0.35
CA ILE A 98 -9.66 -22.27 0.57
C ILE A 98 -10.56 -21.97 -0.64
N LEU A 99 -10.01 -22.03 -1.85
CA LEU A 99 -10.77 -21.79 -3.08
C LEU A 99 -11.80 -22.89 -3.34
N THR A 100 -11.44 -24.15 -3.11
CA THR A 100 -12.33 -25.30 -3.25
C THR A 100 -13.49 -25.20 -2.27
N ALA A 101 -13.21 -24.92 -0.99
CA ALA A 101 -14.25 -24.73 0.02
C ALA A 101 -15.20 -23.58 -0.35
N HIS A 102 -14.68 -22.45 -0.81
CA HIS A 102 -15.53 -21.35 -1.27
C HIS A 102 -16.37 -21.74 -2.49
N SER A 103 -15.80 -22.46 -3.46
CA SER A 103 -16.51 -22.86 -4.68
C SER A 103 -17.63 -23.88 -4.40
N GLU A 104 -17.33 -24.91 -3.60
CA GLU A 104 -18.25 -26.01 -3.32
C GLU A 104 -19.33 -25.62 -2.31
N GLU A 105 -18.98 -24.92 -1.23
CA GLU A 105 -19.90 -24.67 -0.13
C GLU A 105 -20.72 -23.40 -0.32
N ILE A 106 -20.09 -22.33 -0.84
CA ILE A 106 -20.73 -21.00 -0.95
C ILE A 106 -21.38 -20.82 -2.31
N LEU A 107 -20.65 -21.14 -3.38
CA LEU A 107 -21.13 -20.98 -4.76
C LEU A 107 -21.87 -22.21 -5.29
N ARG A 108 -21.64 -23.40 -4.70
CA ARG A 108 -22.18 -24.69 -5.17
C ARG A 108 -21.94 -24.91 -6.66
N LYS A 109 -20.77 -24.51 -7.13
CA LYS A 109 -20.33 -24.62 -8.53
C LYS A 109 -18.88 -25.10 -8.59
N PRO A 110 -18.48 -25.83 -9.63
CA PRO A 110 -17.06 -26.14 -9.87
C PRO A 110 -16.20 -24.87 -9.95
N LEU A 111 -14.90 -25.01 -9.63
CA LEU A 111 -13.96 -23.89 -9.72
C LEU A 111 -13.92 -23.26 -11.12
N SER A 112 -14.15 -24.04 -12.17
CA SER A 112 -14.07 -23.67 -13.58
C SER A 112 -15.26 -22.88 -14.13
N GLU A 113 -16.43 -22.91 -13.47
CA GLU A 113 -17.69 -22.45 -14.10
C GLU A 113 -18.15 -21.05 -13.67
N SER A 114 -17.58 -20.48 -12.61
CA SER A 114 -18.03 -19.21 -12.05
C SER A 114 -16.88 -18.25 -11.84
N LYS A 115 -17.05 -17.01 -12.31
CA LYS A 115 -16.11 -15.92 -12.04
C LYS A 115 -16.07 -15.64 -10.54
N LYS A 116 -14.88 -15.70 -9.95
CA LYS A 116 -14.64 -15.45 -8.53
C LYS A 116 -13.69 -14.29 -8.35
N TYR A 117 -13.88 -13.55 -7.26
CA TYR A 117 -12.97 -12.49 -6.85
C TYR A 117 -12.48 -12.81 -5.45
N ILE A 118 -11.18 -13.03 -5.33
CA ILE A 118 -10.57 -13.55 -4.11
C ILE A 118 -9.61 -12.50 -3.57
N PHE A 119 -9.94 -11.98 -2.40
CA PHE A 119 -9.19 -10.96 -1.69
C PHE A 119 -8.46 -11.60 -0.51
N PHE A 120 -7.13 -11.65 -0.58
CA PHE A 120 -6.29 -12.11 0.52
C PHE A 120 -5.56 -10.93 1.15
N ASP A 121 -5.88 -10.63 2.41
CA ASP A 121 -5.20 -9.59 3.18
C ASP A 121 -3.99 -10.18 3.90
N GLU A 122 -2.86 -9.48 3.89
CA GLU A 122 -1.59 -9.92 4.50
C GLU A 122 -1.08 -11.27 3.93
N ILE A 123 -1.09 -11.43 2.61
CA ILE A 123 -0.72 -12.68 1.92
C ILE A 123 0.71 -13.16 2.22
N GLN A 124 1.61 -12.25 2.60
CA GLN A 124 3.00 -12.57 2.95
C GLN A 124 3.12 -13.50 4.17
N VAL A 125 2.04 -13.65 4.93
CA VAL A 125 1.94 -14.62 6.04
C VAL A 125 1.82 -16.06 5.53
N CYS A 126 1.24 -16.27 4.35
CA CYS A 126 1.04 -17.60 3.80
C CYS A 126 2.36 -18.15 3.24
N PRO A 127 2.87 -19.30 3.70
CA PRO A 127 4.02 -19.96 3.08
C PRO A 127 3.73 -20.31 1.62
N ASP A 128 4.75 -20.25 0.74
CA ASP A 128 4.67 -20.63 -0.68
C ASP A 128 3.54 -19.95 -1.51
N TRP A 129 2.96 -18.85 -1.01
CA TRP A 129 1.77 -18.23 -1.62
C TRP A 129 1.98 -17.91 -3.12
N SER A 130 3.16 -17.43 -3.49
CA SER A 130 3.49 -17.01 -4.85
C SER A 130 3.49 -18.18 -5.83
N ARG A 131 4.04 -19.32 -5.42
CA ARG A 131 4.06 -20.57 -6.19
C ARG A 131 2.64 -21.12 -6.35
N ILE A 132 1.83 -21.08 -5.29
CA ILE A 132 0.45 -21.58 -5.34
C ILE A 132 -0.41 -20.71 -6.25
N LEU A 133 -0.33 -19.39 -6.13
CA LEU A 133 -1.05 -18.46 -7.00
C LEU A 133 -0.61 -18.59 -8.46
N LYS A 134 0.69 -18.84 -8.73
CA LYS A 134 1.17 -19.13 -10.09
C LYS A 134 0.45 -20.34 -10.68
N ILE A 135 0.40 -21.44 -9.94
CA ILE A 135 -0.24 -22.67 -10.40
C ILE A 135 -1.74 -22.43 -10.68
N LEU A 136 -2.43 -21.74 -9.77
CA LEU A 136 -3.85 -21.40 -9.93
C LEU A 136 -4.11 -20.46 -11.11
N PHE A 137 -3.21 -19.51 -11.35
CA PHE A 137 -3.27 -18.60 -12.47
C PHE A 137 -3.03 -19.32 -13.80
N ASP A 138 -2.02 -20.18 -13.88
CA ASP A 138 -1.65 -20.93 -15.08
C ASP A 138 -2.74 -21.96 -15.48
N GLN A 139 -3.58 -22.39 -14.54
CA GLN A 139 -4.78 -23.21 -14.80
C GLN A 139 -5.89 -22.46 -15.56
N LYS A 140 -5.76 -21.13 -15.75
CA LYS A 140 -6.75 -20.28 -16.45
C LYS A 140 -8.16 -20.38 -15.85
N LEU A 141 -8.25 -20.60 -14.54
CA LEU A 141 -9.52 -20.56 -13.83
C LEU A 141 -10.10 -19.15 -13.90
N PRO A 142 -11.43 -18.98 -13.89
CA PRO A 142 -12.08 -17.67 -13.89
C PRO A 142 -11.99 -17.01 -12.50
N VAL A 143 -10.78 -16.81 -11.99
CA VAL A 143 -10.52 -16.27 -10.64
C VAL A 143 -9.65 -15.03 -10.76
N LYS A 144 -10.15 -13.90 -10.29
CA LYS A 144 -9.38 -12.67 -10.13
C LYS A 144 -8.89 -12.58 -8.69
N PHE A 145 -7.57 -12.60 -8.53
CA PHE A 145 -6.94 -12.42 -7.22
C PHE A 145 -6.60 -10.95 -6.96
N LEU A 146 -6.92 -10.50 -5.76
CA LEU A 146 -6.47 -9.25 -5.17
C LEU A 146 -5.78 -9.58 -3.85
N ILE A 147 -4.51 -9.24 -3.72
CA ILE A 147 -3.71 -9.57 -2.53
C ILE A 147 -3.14 -8.31 -1.90
N SER A 148 -2.87 -8.32 -0.60
CA SER A 148 -2.19 -7.23 0.08
C SER A 148 -0.96 -7.71 0.84
N GLY A 149 -0.04 -6.79 1.16
CA GLY A 149 0.93 -7.01 2.21
C GLY A 149 1.72 -5.77 2.62
N SER A 150 2.33 -5.83 3.80
CA SER A 150 3.16 -4.75 4.36
C SER A 150 4.59 -4.72 3.83
N THR A 151 5.14 -5.88 3.44
CA THR A 151 6.53 -6.05 3.04
C THR A 151 6.66 -6.25 1.54
N SER A 152 7.51 -5.45 0.91
CA SER A 152 7.75 -5.48 -0.53
C SER A 152 8.64 -6.64 -0.93
N SER A 153 9.69 -6.98 -0.17
CA SER A 153 10.71 -7.93 -0.66
C SER A 153 10.20 -9.34 -0.86
N ASP A 154 9.37 -9.90 0.01
CA ASP A 154 8.80 -11.23 -0.23
C ASP A 154 7.74 -11.21 -1.31
N LEU A 155 6.96 -10.13 -1.40
CA LEU A 155 5.99 -9.95 -2.47
C LEU A 155 6.67 -9.75 -3.82
N LEU A 156 7.74 -8.99 -3.88
CA LEU A 156 8.52 -8.67 -5.07
C LEU A 156 9.44 -9.82 -5.45
N LYS A 157 10.16 -10.46 -4.53
CA LYS A 157 10.97 -11.67 -4.81
C LYS A 157 10.08 -12.81 -5.23
N GLY A 158 9.07 -13.14 -4.42
CA GLY A 158 8.08 -14.17 -4.72
C GLY A 158 7.34 -13.91 -6.03
N ALA A 159 6.97 -12.67 -6.32
CA ALA A 159 6.34 -12.34 -7.59
C ALA A 159 7.32 -12.26 -8.77
N SER A 160 8.56 -11.81 -8.58
CA SER A 160 9.57 -11.74 -9.65
C SER A 160 10.04 -13.13 -10.08
N GLU A 161 10.08 -14.10 -9.18
CA GLU A 161 10.49 -15.48 -9.49
C GLU A 161 9.32 -16.31 -10.05
N SER A 162 8.11 -16.17 -9.49
CA SER A 162 6.98 -17.05 -9.84
C SER A 162 5.82 -16.37 -10.58
N LEU A 163 5.58 -15.08 -10.37
CA LEU A 163 4.44 -14.33 -10.94
C LEU A 163 4.85 -13.24 -11.93
N ALA A 164 6.07 -13.29 -12.47
CA ALA A 164 6.56 -12.28 -13.39
C ALA A 164 5.62 -12.14 -14.60
N GLY A 165 5.22 -10.90 -14.91
CA GLY A 165 4.24 -10.56 -15.95
C GLY A 165 2.78 -10.91 -15.62
N ARG A 166 2.52 -11.68 -14.57
CA ARG A 166 1.18 -12.11 -14.11
C ARG A 166 0.61 -11.24 -13.00
N ILE A 167 1.47 -10.45 -12.34
CA ILE A 167 1.10 -9.56 -11.24
C ILE A 167 1.08 -8.09 -11.69
N SER A 168 0.12 -7.31 -11.20
CA SER A 168 0.14 -5.85 -11.20
C SER A 168 0.36 -5.36 -9.78
N LEU A 169 1.32 -4.45 -9.59
CA LEU A 169 1.68 -3.94 -8.26
C LEU A 169 1.20 -2.52 -8.10
N THR A 170 0.40 -2.28 -7.06
CA THR A 170 -0.04 -0.96 -6.64
C THR A 170 0.57 -0.64 -5.28
N ILE A 171 1.50 0.33 -5.24
CA ILE A 171 2.08 0.81 -3.99
C ILE A 171 1.13 1.84 -3.35
N LEU A 172 0.71 1.60 -2.11
CA LEU A 172 -0.15 2.44 -1.32
C LEU A 172 0.63 3.07 -0.14
N PRO A 173 1.26 4.24 -0.35
CA PRO A 173 1.90 4.99 0.73
C PRO A 173 0.85 5.59 1.69
N PRO A 174 1.27 6.25 2.78
CA PRO A 174 0.43 7.20 3.51
C PRO A 174 -0.24 8.21 2.55
N LEU A 175 -1.26 8.92 3.01
CA LEU A 175 -1.96 9.91 2.20
C LEU A 175 -0.94 10.93 1.70
N ARG A 176 -0.86 11.08 0.39
CA ARG A 176 -0.06 12.18 -0.19
C ARG A 176 -0.70 13.50 0.18
N TYR A 177 0.07 14.59 0.19
CA TYR A 177 -0.46 15.93 0.46
C TYR A 177 -1.74 16.26 -0.34
N GLY A 178 -1.78 15.94 -1.64
CA GLY A 178 -2.97 16.14 -2.47
C GLY A 178 -4.19 15.26 -2.11
N GLU A 179 -4.00 14.16 -1.39
CA GLU A 179 -5.08 13.36 -0.79
C GLU A 179 -5.53 13.97 0.55
N VAL A 180 -4.59 14.49 1.35
CA VAL A 180 -4.87 15.21 2.60
C VAL A 180 -5.69 16.47 2.34
N VAL A 181 -5.31 17.29 1.36
CA VAL A 181 -6.08 18.47 0.94
C VAL A 181 -7.51 18.08 0.54
N ARG A 182 -7.68 17.02 -0.25
CA ARG A 182 -9.01 16.53 -0.62
C ARG A 182 -9.83 16.09 0.59
N LEU A 183 -9.19 15.42 1.55
CA LEU A 183 -9.84 14.96 2.78
C LEU A 183 -10.25 16.14 3.67
N ARG A 184 -9.39 17.16 3.84
CA ARG A 184 -9.65 18.34 4.68
C ARG A 184 -10.65 19.30 4.06
N LEU A 185 -10.60 19.52 2.75
CA LEU A 185 -11.56 20.37 2.05
C LEU A 185 -12.93 19.67 1.83
N LYS A 186 -13.00 18.34 1.94
CA LYS A 186 -14.26 17.57 1.85
C LYS A 186 -15.03 17.97 0.57
N GLY A 187 -16.32 18.29 0.69
CA GLY A 187 -17.16 18.69 -0.45
C GLY A 187 -16.75 20.01 -1.12
N GLU A 188 -15.99 20.87 -0.43
CA GLU A 188 -15.44 22.10 -1.03
C GLU A 188 -14.45 21.79 -2.15
N TYR A 189 -13.70 20.69 -2.03
CA TYR A 189 -12.72 20.27 -3.03
C TYR A 189 -13.38 20.10 -4.40
N GLU A 190 -14.52 19.39 -4.45
CA GLU A 190 -15.27 19.17 -5.68
C GLU A 190 -15.99 20.43 -6.15
N LYS A 191 -16.60 21.20 -5.23
CA LYS A 191 -17.29 22.46 -5.57
C LYS A 191 -16.37 23.48 -6.24
N ARG A 192 -15.08 23.50 -5.88
CA ARG A 192 -14.07 24.36 -6.52
C ARG A 192 -13.55 23.83 -7.86
N GLY A 193 -13.95 22.63 -8.28
CA GLY A 193 -13.52 22.04 -9.54
C GLY A 193 -12.09 21.47 -9.51
N PHE A 194 -11.51 21.19 -8.34
CA PHE A 194 -10.13 20.68 -8.27
C PHE A 194 -9.95 19.31 -8.93
N SER A 195 -10.97 18.46 -8.95
CA SER A 195 -10.90 17.16 -9.65
C SER A 195 -10.77 17.35 -11.16
N GLU A 196 -11.59 18.21 -11.74
CA GLU A 196 -11.53 18.54 -13.18
C GLU A 196 -10.21 19.24 -13.53
N ALA A 197 -9.80 20.20 -12.70
CA ALA A 197 -8.55 20.92 -12.87
C ALA A 197 -7.33 19.99 -12.85
N ARG A 198 -7.32 19.01 -11.94
CA ARG A 198 -6.26 17.98 -11.86
C ARG A 198 -6.24 17.09 -13.12
N GLN A 199 -7.41 16.73 -13.65
CA GLN A 199 -7.49 15.95 -14.88
C GLN A 199 -6.93 16.73 -16.07
N LYS A 200 -7.35 17.99 -16.23
CA LYS A 200 -6.85 18.89 -17.28
C LYS A 200 -5.34 19.11 -17.17
N LEU A 201 -4.81 19.23 -15.94
CA LEU A 201 -3.36 19.34 -15.70
C LEU A 201 -2.59 18.10 -16.17
N GLY A 202 -3.12 16.91 -15.92
CA GLY A 202 -2.49 15.67 -16.39
C GLY A 202 -2.49 15.57 -17.90
N GLN A 203 -3.61 15.93 -18.53
CA GLN A 203 -3.76 15.95 -20.00
C GLN A 203 -2.82 16.97 -20.64
N SER A 204 -2.75 18.19 -20.11
CA SER A 204 -1.87 19.24 -20.63
C SER A 204 -0.39 18.90 -20.45
N LEU A 205 -0.01 18.20 -19.38
CA LEU A 205 1.37 17.71 -19.20
C LEU A 205 1.72 16.68 -20.27
N GLN A 206 0.85 15.70 -20.49
CA GLN A 206 1.05 14.69 -21.50
C GLN A 206 1.17 15.31 -22.90
N GLU A 207 0.23 16.19 -23.25
CA GLU A 207 0.22 16.89 -24.53
C GLU A 207 1.47 17.79 -24.72
N SER A 208 1.89 18.48 -23.66
CA SER A 208 3.09 19.31 -23.66
C SER A 208 4.36 18.50 -23.94
N ILE A 209 4.46 17.28 -23.41
CA ILE A 209 5.57 16.36 -23.67
C ILE A 209 5.51 15.83 -25.10
N GLU A 210 4.34 15.37 -25.56
CA GLU A 210 4.15 14.80 -26.90
C GLU A 210 4.45 15.80 -28.02
N LYS A 211 4.06 17.07 -27.82
CA LYS A 211 4.28 18.16 -28.79
C LYS A 211 5.58 18.92 -28.59
N ILE A 212 6.30 18.66 -27.50
CA ILE A 212 7.49 19.43 -27.09
C ILE A 212 7.14 20.93 -26.97
N GLU A 213 5.98 21.22 -26.39
CA GLU A 213 5.45 22.58 -26.24
C GLU A 213 5.16 22.89 -24.76
N PRO A 214 6.13 23.45 -24.01
CA PRO A 214 5.99 23.70 -22.56
C PRO A 214 4.84 24.64 -22.19
N LEU A 215 4.44 25.52 -23.13
CA LEU A 215 3.44 26.55 -22.88
C LEU A 215 2.04 25.96 -22.62
N ILE A 216 1.73 24.80 -23.20
CA ILE A 216 0.46 24.07 -22.98
C ILE A 216 0.29 23.76 -21.48
N PHE A 217 1.32 23.18 -20.86
CA PHE A 217 1.30 22.85 -19.44
C PHE A 217 1.33 24.11 -18.57
N PHE A 218 2.18 25.09 -18.91
CA PHE A 218 2.29 26.34 -18.17
C PHE A 218 0.96 27.11 -18.09
N ASN A 219 0.24 27.25 -19.21
CA ASN A 219 -1.06 27.91 -19.25
C ASN A 219 -2.08 27.19 -18.36
N GLN A 220 -2.03 25.86 -18.31
CA GLN A 220 -2.91 25.09 -17.42
C GLN A 220 -2.56 25.30 -15.95
N CYS A 221 -1.28 25.46 -15.59
CA CYS A 221 -0.86 25.82 -14.23
C CYS A 221 -1.44 27.18 -13.81
N GLN A 222 -1.40 28.19 -14.67
CA GLN A 222 -1.98 29.52 -14.39
C GLN A 222 -3.51 29.47 -14.18
N GLN A 223 -4.21 28.54 -14.84
CA GLN A 223 -5.64 28.35 -14.59
C GLN A 223 -5.91 27.78 -13.20
N ILE A 224 -5.06 26.86 -12.73
CA ILE A 224 -5.19 26.25 -11.40
C ILE A 224 -4.85 27.24 -10.29
N GLU A 225 -3.90 28.12 -10.54
CA GLU A 225 -3.54 29.20 -9.62
C GLU A 225 -4.77 30.00 -9.17
N LYS A 226 -5.69 30.30 -10.09
CA LYS A 226 -6.96 31.00 -9.80
C LYS A 226 -7.87 30.23 -8.83
N LEU A 227 -7.75 28.90 -8.77
CA LEU A 227 -8.50 28.05 -7.82
C LEU A 227 -7.82 27.98 -6.45
N VAL A 228 -6.49 28.11 -6.43
CA VAL A 228 -5.64 27.97 -5.24
C VAL A 228 -5.55 29.29 -4.47
N ILE A 229 -5.30 30.42 -5.14
CA ILE A 229 -5.13 31.75 -4.51
C ILE A 229 -6.22 32.04 -3.46
N PRO A 230 -7.53 31.82 -3.71
CA PRO A 230 -8.56 32.16 -2.74
C PRO A 230 -8.54 31.32 -1.45
N ILE A 231 -7.74 30.25 -1.39
CA ILE A 231 -7.59 29.38 -0.21
C ILE A 231 -6.13 29.12 0.13
N GLU A 232 -5.21 29.94 -0.37
CA GLU A 232 -3.77 29.72 -0.22
C GLU A 232 -3.37 29.59 1.26
N ASP A 233 -3.83 30.50 2.13
CA ASP A 233 -3.58 30.44 3.56
C ASP A 233 -4.06 29.12 4.20
N ARG A 234 -5.26 28.66 3.81
CA ARG A 234 -5.81 27.38 4.29
C ARG A 234 -4.98 26.20 3.77
N MET A 235 -4.51 26.25 2.53
CA MET A 235 -3.63 25.22 1.99
C MET A 235 -2.28 25.21 2.70
N ASN A 236 -1.72 26.38 3.02
CA ASN A 236 -0.48 26.51 3.78
C ASN A 236 -0.63 25.95 5.21
N ILE A 237 -1.75 26.19 5.88
CA ILE A 237 -2.06 25.56 7.18
C ILE A 237 -2.10 24.04 7.04
N ILE A 238 -2.84 23.50 6.06
CA ILE A 238 -2.92 22.05 5.83
C ILE A 238 -1.54 21.46 5.50
N LEU A 239 -0.70 22.18 4.75
CA LEU A 239 0.66 21.77 4.44
C LEU A 239 1.52 21.70 5.69
N GLN A 240 1.48 22.74 6.54
CA GLN A 240 2.21 22.75 7.80
C GLN A 240 1.79 21.57 8.69
N GLU A 241 0.48 21.36 8.87
CA GLU A 241 -0.02 20.23 9.65
C GLU A 241 0.41 18.88 9.05
N TYR A 242 0.41 18.75 7.72
CA TYR A 242 0.88 17.55 7.04
C TYR A 242 2.37 17.30 7.26
N LEU A 243 3.21 18.34 7.21
CA LEU A 243 4.65 18.23 7.44
C LEU A 243 4.97 17.87 8.91
N GLU A 244 4.18 18.38 9.85
CA GLU A 244 4.35 18.11 11.28
C GLU A 244 3.78 16.75 11.71
N ARG A 245 2.60 16.37 11.22
CA ARG A 245 1.82 15.23 11.74
C ARG A 245 1.79 14.03 10.79
N GLY A 246 2.17 14.22 9.54
CA GLY A 246 2.21 13.16 8.54
C GLY A 246 0.91 12.92 7.78
N GLY A 247 0.94 11.91 6.92
CA GLY A 247 -0.12 11.50 6.01
C GLY A 247 -0.84 10.23 6.41
N TYR A 248 -0.56 9.62 7.57
CA TYR A 248 -1.25 8.38 7.93
C TYR A 248 -2.78 8.58 8.02
N PRO A 249 -3.58 7.70 7.38
CA PRO A 249 -5.02 7.91 7.25
C PRO A 249 -5.76 8.20 8.55
N GLU A 250 -5.45 7.48 9.64
CA GLU A 250 -6.12 7.69 10.92
C GLU A 250 -5.82 9.08 11.50
N ILE A 251 -4.55 9.52 11.44
CA ILE A 251 -4.10 10.83 11.94
C ILE A 251 -4.84 11.94 11.21
N VAL A 252 -4.88 11.86 9.88
CA VAL A 252 -5.50 12.88 9.03
C VAL A 252 -7.03 12.85 9.14
N ALA A 253 -7.65 11.67 9.18
CA ALA A 253 -9.11 11.53 9.17
C ALA A 253 -9.75 11.92 10.51
N THR A 254 -9.03 11.74 11.63
CA THR A 254 -9.50 12.16 12.96
C THR A 254 -9.01 13.56 13.34
N GLU A 255 -8.30 14.24 12.43
CA GLU A 255 -7.74 15.59 12.64
C GLU A 255 -6.95 15.67 13.97
N MET A 256 -6.12 14.65 14.25
CA MET A 256 -5.38 14.57 15.51
C MET A 256 -4.52 15.81 15.74
N ASP A 257 -4.46 16.25 17.00
CA ASP A 257 -3.46 17.22 17.42
C ASP A 257 -2.04 16.63 17.35
N PHE A 258 -1.05 17.52 17.44
CA PHE A 258 0.36 17.18 17.30
C PHE A 258 0.83 16.09 18.28
N MET A 259 0.42 16.17 19.56
CA MET A 259 0.87 15.23 20.59
C MET A 259 0.28 13.83 20.36
N ASN A 260 -0.99 13.77 20.00
CA ASN A 260 -1.66 12.52 19.68
C ASN A 260 -1.14 11.90 18.37
N ALA A 261 -0.82 12.73 17.37
CA ALA A 261 -0.20 12.28 16.13
C ALA A 261 1.18 11.65 16.39
N ILE A 262 2.06 12.29 17.18
CA ILE A 262 3.38 11.73 17.54
C ILE A 262 3.24 10.39 18.25
N ARG A 263 2.32 10.29 19.24
CA ARG A 263 2.09 9.03 19.95
C ARG A 263 1.67 7.93 18.96
N ARG A 264 0.73 8.26 18.06
CA ARG A 264 0.24 7.32 17.06
C ARG A 264 1.33 6.88 16.07
N LEU A 265 2.16 7.80 15.61
CA LEU A 265 3.30 7.49 14.75
C LEU A 265 4.31 6.57 15.44
N ARG A 266 4.53 6.75 16.75
CA ARG A 266 5.38 5.83 17.54
C ARG A 266 4.78 4.44 17.60
N ASP A 267 3.48 4.32 17.88
CA ASP A 267 2.77 3.03 17.89
C ASP A 267 2.89 2.32 16.53
N TYR A 268 2.89 3.08 15.42
CA TYR A 268 3.06 2.53 14.07
C TYR A 268 4.47 2.00 13.84
N ILE A 269 5.49 2.76 14.24
CA ILE A 269 6.88 2.30 14.16
C ILE A 269 7.11 1.07 15.03
N ASP A 270 6.59 1.06 16.26
CA ASP A 270 6.67 -0.09 17.16
C ASP A 270 6.01 -1.32 16.54
N LEU A 271 4.85 -1.15 15.91
CA LEU A 271 4.18 -2.25 15.20
C LEU A 271 5.02 -2.79 14.04
N VAL A 272 5.63 -1.92 13.22
CA VAL A 272 6.51 -2.35 12.12
C VAL A 272 7.74 -3.07 12.69
N ILE A 273 8.32 -2.58 13.78
CA ILE A 273 9.44 -3.24 14.47
C ILE A 273 9.05 -4.64 14.93
N GLN A 274 7.94 -4.79 15.62
CA GLN A 274 7.55 -6.10 16.14
C GLN A 274 7.14 -7.05 15.01
N LYS A 275 6.22 -6.62 14.13
CA LYS A 275 5.60 -7.51 13.14
C LYS A 275 6.47 -7.75 11.91
N ASP A 276 7.15 -6.72 11.42
CA ASP A 276 7.92 -6.83 10.17
C ASP A 276 9.40 -7.11 10.48
N PHE A 277 10.05 -6.37 11.39
CA PHE A 277 11.47 -6.60 11.69
C PHE A 277 11.75 -7.82 12.57
N VAL A 278 11.05 -7.98 13.69
CA VAL A 278 11.30 -9.11 14.61
C VAL A 278 10.64 -10.39 14.12
N SER A 279 9.33 -10.38 13.87
CA SER A 279 8.61 -11.61 13.50
C SER A 279 8.96 -12.10 12.09
N PHE A 280 9.06 -11.21 11.11
CA PHE A 280 9.21 -11.59 9.71
C PHE A 280 10.66 -11.59 9.22
N PHE A 281 11.43 -10.52 9.47
CA PHE A 281 12.87 -10.50 9.14
C PHE A 281 13.77 -11.16 10.19
N HIS A 282 13.21 -11.64 11.31
CA HIS A 282 13.95 -12.31 12.39
C HIS A 282 15.13 -11.50 12.97
N ILE A 283 14.98 -10.16 13.03
CA ILE A 283 15.99 -9.28 13.59
C ILE A 283 16.05 -9.46 15.11
N ARG A 284 17.25 -9.77 15.62
CA ARG A 284 17.51 -10.05 17.05
C ARG A 284 17.66 -8.79 17.92
N ASP A 285 18.00 -7.65 17.32
CA ASP A 285 18.22 -6.39 18.03
C ASP A 285 17.25 -5.28 17.55
N PRO A 286 15.99 -5.32 18.00
CA PRO A 286 15.00 -4.30 17.65
C PRO A 286 15.35 -2.89 18.18
N LYS A 287 16.14 -2.80 19.27
CA LYS A 287 16.54 -1.50 19.84
C LYS A 287 17.46 -0.73 18.91
N THR A 288 18.38 -1.43 18.24
CA THR A 288 19.23 -0.80 17.24
C THR A 288 18.44 -0.39 15.99
N MET A 289 17.43 -1.16 15.59
CA MET A 289 16.52 -0.76 14.51
C MET A 289 15.71 0.51 14.86
N ASP A 290 15.13 0.61 16.06
CA ASP A 290 14.44 1.83 16.52
C ASP A 290 15.37 3.05 16.49
N ARG A 291 16.58 2.92 17.05
CA ARG A 291 17.59 4.00 17.01
C ARG A 291 17.93 4.40 15.58
N MET A 292 18.06 3.43 14.68
CA MET A 292 18.34 3.67 13.27
C MET A 292 17.21 4.46 12.59
N ILE A 293 15.95 4.08 12.81
CA ILE A 293 14.78 4.80 12.27
C ILE A 293 14.79 6.27 12.74
N ARG A 294 15.03 6.52 14.04
CA ARG A 294 15.08 7.88 14.60
C ARG A 294 16.21 8.72 14.01
N LEU A 295 17.40 8.15 13.84
CA LEU A 295 18.53 8.87 13.22
C LEU A 295 18.24 9.20 11.76
N ILE A 296 17.72 8.23 11.01
CA ILE A 296 17.39 8.39 9.59
C ILE A 296 16.31 9.45 9.38
N ALA A 297 15.30 9.50 10.25
CA ALA A 297 14.23 10.49 10.16
C ALA A 297 14.76 11.94 10.20
N ARG A 298 15.78 12.21 11.04
CA ARG A 298 16.43 13.53 11.15
C ARG A 298 17.30 13.88 9.94
N HIS A 299 17.74 12.89 9.18
CA HIS A 299 18.59 13.06 8.00
C HIS A 299 17.84 12.89 6.68
N THR A 300 16.51 12.84 6.69
CA THR A 300 15.70 12.74 5.48
C THR A 300 16.06 13.84 4.46
N SER A 301 16.00 13.51 3.17
CA SER A 301 16.34 14.37 2.03
C SER A 301 17.84 14.75 1.87
N ASN A 302 18.72 14.28 2.76
CA ASN A 302 20.16 14.50 2.66
C ASN A 302 20.89 13.38 1.92
N ILE A 303 22.10 13.68 1.45
CA ILE A 303 23.03 12.67 0.92
C ILE A 303 23.41 11.75 2.08
N PHE A 304 23.17 10.47 1.89
CA PHE A 304 23.31 9.47 2.92
C PHE A 304 24.68 8.78 2.84
N VAL A 305 25.39 8.70 3.96
CA VAL A 305 26.69 8.00 4.07
C VAL A 305 26.58 6.91 5.13
N GLU A 306 26.50 5.65 4.67
CA GLU A 306 26.36 4.46 5.53
C GLU A 306 27.40 4.39 6.66
N ARG A 307 28.64 4.82 6.38
CA ARG A 307 29.74 4.81 7.35
C ARG A 307 29.46 5.71 8.56
N THR A 308 28.78 6.84 8.36
CA THR A 308 28.41 7.75 9.46
C THR A 308 27.41 7.08 10.37
N LEU A 309 26.37 6.46 9.80
CA LEU A 309 25.33 5.76 10.56
C LEU A 309 25.90 4.54 11.30
N ALA A 310 26.81 3.79 10.68
CA ALA A 310 27.51 2.67 11.33
C ALA A 310 28.28 3.11 12.58
N ARG A 311 28.98 4.25 12.49
CA ARG A 311 29.74 4.83 13.62
C ARG A 311 28.80 5.30 14.74
N GLU A 312 27.70 5.98 14.40
CA GLU A 312 26.74 6.49 15.39
C GLU A 312 25.95 5.37 16.09
N LEU A 313 25.59 4.31 15.35
CA LEU A 313 24.89 3.16 15.90
C LEU A 313 25.82 2.14 16.60
N GLY A 314 27.13 2.22 16.36
CA GLY A 314 28.10 1.27 16.89
C GLY A 314 27.98 -0.14 16.29
N ILE A 315 27.58 -0.25 15.01
CA ILE A 315 27.39 -1.53 14.32
C ILE A 315 28.23 -1.61 13.03
N ALA A 316 28.42 -2.83 12.51
CA ALA A 316 29.13 -3.04 11.27
C ALA A 316 28.39 -2.38 10.07
N ILE A 317 29.15 -1.83 9.11
CA ILE A 317 28.58 -1.18 7.92
C ILE A 317 27.69 -2.11 7.09
N ASN A 318 28.01 -3.41 7.05
CA ASN A 318 27.18 -4.40 6.35
C ASN A 318 25.83 -4.61 7.07
N THR A 319 25.79 -4.49 8.40
CA THR A 319 24.54 -4.52 9.17
C THR A 319 23.68 -3.31 8.85
N VAL A 320 24.28 -2.11 8.75
CA VAL A 320 23.58 -0.90 8.31
C VAL A 320 22.96 -1.10 6.92
N ARG A 321 23.73 -1.61 5.95
CA ARG A 321 23.22 -1.89 4.60
C ARG A 321 22.03 -2.84 4.61
N ASN A 322 22.12 -3.92 5.38
CA ASN A 322 21.01 -4.88 5.50
C ASN A 322 19.77 -4.22 6.11
N TYR A 323 19.94 -3.41 7.16
CA TYR A 323 18.83 -2.71 7.81
C TYR A 323 18.19 -1.65 6.90
N LEU A 324 18.98 -0.94 6.09
CA LEU A 324 18.44 -0.04 5.06
C LEU A 324 17.61 -0.80 4.04
N GLY A 325 18.08 -1.97 3.60
CA GLY A 325 17.32 -2.86 2.72
C GLY A 325 15.98 -3.25 3.35
N PHE A 326 15.97 -3.67 4.62
CA PHE A 326 14.72 -3.99 5.31
C PHE A 326 13.80 -2.78 5.47
N LEU A 327 14.33 -1.59 5.76
CA LEU A 327 13.54 -0.36 5.85
C LEU A 327 12.90 0.02 4.51
N GLU A 328 13.65 -0.11 3.40
CA GLU A 328 13.12 0.09 2.05
C GLU A 328 12.06 -0.98 1.71
N ASP A 329 12.30 -2.24 2.13
CA ASP A 329 11.37 -3.35 1.95
C ASP A 329 10.03 -3.13 2.70
N THR A 330 10.08 -2.52 3.89
CA THR A 330 8.88 -2.13 4.66
C THR A 330 8.23 -0.83 4.17
N TYR A 331 8.79 -0.20 3.13
CA TYR A 331 8.39 1.13 2.64
C TYR A 331 8.49 2.25 3.68
N LEU A 332 9.32 2.10 4.73
CA LEU A 332 9.57 3.20 5.67
C LEU A 332 10.51 4.26 5.07
N ILE A 333 11.37 3.86 4.14
CA ILE A 333 12.28 4.76 3.42
C ILE A 333 12.27 4.48 1.91
N TYR A 334 12.80 5.43 1.15
CA TYR A 334 13.20 5.27 -0.24
C TYR A 334 14.64 5.76 -0.43
N LEU A 335 15.45 4.98 -1.12
CA LEU A 335 16.78 5.40 -1.55
C LEU A 335 16.73 5.85 -3.01
N THR A 336 17.21 7.06 -3.26
CA THR A 336 17.24 7.63 -4.62
C THR A 336 18.67 7.77 -5.10
N ARG A 337 18.93 7.19 -6.27
CA ARG A 337 20.25 7.20 -6.90
C ARG A 337 20.46 8.49 -7.66
N SER A 338 21.66 9.04 -7.56
CA SER A 338 22.05 10.16 -8.42
C SER A 338 22.16 9.69 -9.87
N TYR A 339 21.66 10.49 -10.82
CA TYR A 339 21.87 10.20 -12.23
C TYR A 339 23.37 10.21 -12.59
N ALA A 340 23.84 9.15 -13.24
CA ALA A 340 25.16 9.10 -13.85
C ALA A 340 25.06 8.41 -15.22
N LYS A 341 25.89 8.84 -16.17
CA LYS A 341 25.91 8.29 -17.55
C LYS A 341 26.17 6.78 -17.61
N SER A 342 26.89 6.22 -16.64
CA SER A 342 27.13 4.78 -16.56
C SER A 342 26.56 4.19 -15.28
N TYR A 343 26.00 2.98 -15.39
CA TYR A 343 25.46 2.25 -14.26
C TYR A 343 26.50 2.02 -13.16
N ALA A 344 27.73 1.63 -13.53
CA ALA A 344 28.82 1.44 -12.57
C ALA A 344 29.17 2.72 -11.80
N ARG A 345 29.09 3.90 -12.44
CA ARG A 345 29.32 5.19 -11.77
C ARG A 345 28.12 5.58 -10.90
N MET A 346 26.90 5.25 -11.32
CA MET A 346 25.69 5.45 -10.53
C MET A 346 25.76 4.65 -9.22
N MET A 347 26.17 3.38 -9.27
CA MET A 347 26.31 2.49 -8.10
C MET A 347 27.38 2.93 -7.09
N ARG A 348 28.36 3.74 -7.52
CA ARG A 348 29.43 4.27 -6.64
C ARG A 348 29.08 5.61 -6.00
N ARG A 349 28.02 6.27 -6.46
CA ARG A 349 27.61 7.57 -5.94
C ARG A 349 26.71 7.38 -4.72
N PRO A 350 26.79 8.29 -3.74
CA PRO A 350 25.94 8.21 -2.57
C PRO A 350 24.48 8.43 -2.97
N GLU A 351 23.59 7.70 -2.32
CA GLU A 351 22.15 7.81 -2.49
C GLU A 351 21.60 8.91 -1.58
N LYS A 352 20.45 9.49 -1.95
CA LYS A 352 19.66 10.32 -1.03
C LYS A 352 18.58 9.47 -0.40
N LEU A 353 18.47 9.57 0.92
CA LEU A 353 17.46 8.87 1.68
C LEU A 353 16.24 9.77 1.87
N TYR A 354 15.05 9.24 1.59
CA TYR A 354 13.77 9.88 1.90
C TYR A 354 12.97 9.00 2.84
N ILE A 355 12.42 9.58 3.90
CA ILE A 355 11.43 8.89 4.72
C ILE A 355 10.06 8.92 4.02
N ILE A 356 9.26 7.87 4.21
CA ILE A 356 7.95 7.72 3.55
C ILE A 356 6.95 8.81 3.94
N ASP A 357 7.05 9.30 5.17
CA ASP A 357 6.06 10.18 5.78
C ASP A 357 6.76 11.29 6.58
N PRO A 358 6.46 12.57 6.30
CA PRO A 358 7.16 13.68 6.94
C PRO A 358 6.91 13.76 8.46
N GLY A 359 5.77 13.25 8.95
CA GLY A 359 5.48 13.23 10.38
C GLY A 359 6.50 12.41 11.17
N LEU A 360 7.14 11.41 10.55
CA LEU A 360 8.16 10.59 11.20
C LEU A 360 9.42 11.38 11.58
N VAL A 361 9.66 12.55 10.98
CA VAL A 361 10.77 13.45 11.34
C VAL A 361 10.61 14.02 12.76
N THR A 362 9.39 14.03 13.30
CA THR A 362 9.07 14.57 14.63
C THR A 362 9.26 13.58 15.78
N LEU A 363 9.67 12.33 15.48
CA LEU A 363 9.79 11.23 16.44
C LEU A 363 10.99 11.25 17.39
#